data_AF-A0A3B9FQZ6-F1
#
_entry.id   AF-A0A3B9FQZ6-F1
#
_cell.length_a   1.000
_cell.length_b   1.000
_cell.length_c   1.000
_cell.angle_alpha   90.00
_cell.angle_beta   90.00
_cell.angle_gamma   90.00
#
_symmetry.space_group_name_H-M   'P 1'
#
loop_
_entity.id
_entity.type
_entity.pdbx_description
1 polymer ?
#
loop_
_entity_poly.entity_id
_entity_poly.type
_entity_poly.pdbx_seq_one_letter_code
_entity_poly.pdbx_strand_id
1 'polypeptide(L)'
;MFAQQTRAALFLGNSYTYVNDLPKMIADVALTTGDTLIYDSNTPGGYTLQQHSTNATTLAMISTGAWDFVVLQEQSQLPSFPIEQVEVEVFPYAALLDSLISQANPCTETVFYMTWGRKNGDAMNCPFWPPVCTYTGMDDLLRERYEIMAADNQALVSPAGAVWRYIRETDPTIELYSADESHPSVAGTFATACAFYSVMFRKDPVLTSYDAGLDPVLASTIRAAASAVVFDSLDHWHVGEYDPVAAFSVWPGPEGHIETENLSEQADTWQWSMGDGTVYTDAEPAHTYAESGSYMVQLIASRGDCPGDTSEQTILVTVSEPNVVTNMIPGLSWVLSGNVLTLTTSTEAIRYRMLDSSGKVLTSGTIPAAGHLNLPLDEFAAGFCLLQLRSGRGQQIIPVPVH
;
A
#
# COMPACT_ATOMS: atom_id res chain seq x y z
N MET A 1 -11.58 -14.75 -11.16
CA MET A 1 -11.68 -13.67 -12.16
C MET A 1 -10.99 -12.49 -11.53
N PHE A 2 -9.82 -12.08 -12.04
CA PHE A 2 -9.12 -10.92 -11.50
C PHE A 2 -9.99 -9.67 -11.72
N ALA A 3 -9.96 -8.71 -10.78
CA ALA A 3 -10.69 -7.46 -10.94
C ALA A 3 -10.17 -6.71 -12.18
N GLN A 4 -11.09 -6.12 -12.94
CA GLN A 4 -10.75 -5.25 -14.07
C GLN A 4 -10.10 -3.97 -13.54
N GLN A 5 -8.98 -3.58 -14.14
CA GLN A 5 -8.22 -2.40 -13.76
C GLN A 5 -8.21 -1.39 -14.92
N THR A 6 -8.32 -0.11 -14.57
CA THR A 6 -8.01 0.99 -15.49
C THR A 6 -6.74 1.66 -15.00
N ARG A 7 -5.75 1.81 -15.88
CA ARG A 7 -4.48 2.49 -15.59
C ARG A 7 -4.24 3.59 -16.61
N ALA A 8 -3.59 4.68 -16.20
CA ALA A 8 -3.15 5.77 -17.06
C ALA A 8 -1.62 5.82 -17.13
N ALA A 9 -1.04 5.83 -18.33
CA ALA A 9 0.41 5.89 -18.51
C ALA A 9 0.86 6.93 -19.54
N LEU A 10 1.89 7.71 -19.21
CA LEU A 10 2.59 8.60 -20.15
C LEU A 10 3.89 7.96 -20.60
N PHE A 11 4.10 7.84 -21.92
CA PHE A 11 5.33 7.30 -22.48
C PHE A 11 6.25 8.40 -22.99
N LEU A 12 7.40 8.57 -22.33
CA LEU A 12 8.46 9.50 -22.70
C LEU A 12 9.65 8.71 -23.23
N GLY A 13 9.98 8.90 -24.50
CA GLY A 13 11.03 8.10 -25.12
C GLY A 13 11.33 8.49 -26.56
N ASN A 14 11.60 7.50 -27.38
CA ASN A 14 11.97 7.74 -28.78
C ASN A 14 11.48 6.61 -29.70
N SER A 15 12.24 6.28 -30.73
CA SER A 15 11.89 5.26 -31.72
C SER A 15 11.72 3.87 -31.15
N TYR A 16 12.34 3.54 -30.02
CA TYR A 16 12.11 2.25 -29.37
C TYR A 16 10.70 2.15 -28.76
N THR A 17 10.08 3.30 -28.45
CA THR A 17 8.70 3.38 -27.97
C THR A 17 7.70 3.49 -29.13
N TYR A 18 7.90 4.37 -30.12
CA TYR A 18 6.87 4.56 -31.16
C TYR A 18 6.88 3.49 -32.27
N VAL A 19 7.99 2.76 -32.46
CA VAL A 19 8.02 1.70 -33.48
C VAL A 19 7.05 0.59 -33.09
N ASN A 20 6.22 0.18 -34.06
CA ASN A 20 5.09 -0.74 -33.88
C ASN A 20 4.02 -0.27 -32.87
N ASP A 21 4.05 1.02 -32.49
CA ASP A 21 3.12 1.63 -31.54
C ASP A 21 3.03 0.84 -30.22
N LEU A 22 4.15 0.76 -29.49
CA LEU A 22 4.23 0.00 -28.24
C LEU A 22 3.13 0.38 -27.23
N PRO A 23 2.83 1.67 -26.94
CA PRO A 23 1.76 2.03 -26.00
C PRO A 23 0.41 1.44 -26.41
N LYS A 24 0.06 1.52 -27.69
CA LYS A 24 -1.15 0.88 -28.22
C LYS A 24 -1.10 -0.63 -28.05
N MET A 25 0.03 -1.27 -28.32
CA MET A 25 0.16 -2.72 -28.20
C MET A 25 -0.05 -3.19 -26.75
N ILE A 26 0.44 -2.45 -25.76
CA ILE A 26 0.19 -2.72 -24.34
C ILE A 26 -1.31 -2.59 -24.03
N ALA A 27 -1.97 -1.54 -24.56
CA ALA A 27 -3.40 -1.36 -24.39
C ALA A 27 -4.22 -2.50 -25.01
N ASP A 28 -3.83 -3.01 -26.18
CA ASP A 28 -4.48 -4.15 -26.82
C ASP A 28 -4.27 -5.45 -26.03
N VAL A 29 -3.09 -5.66 -25.43
CA VAL A 29 -2.82 -6.78 -24.52
C VAL A 29 -3.77 -6.72 -23.31
N ALA A 30 -3.81 -5.58 -22.63
CA ALA A 30 -4.64 -5.36 -21.44
C ALA A 30 -6.15 -5.52 -21.73
N LEU A 31 -6.61 -5.07 -22.90
CA LEU A 31 -8.03 -5.14 -23.25
C LEU A 31 -8.57 -6.58 -23.28
N THR A 32 -7.72 -7.56 -23.60
CA THR A 32 -8.16 -8.97 -23.67
C THR A 32 -8.46 -9.62 -22.32
N THR A 33 -8.01 -9.03 -21.22
CA THR A 33 -8.33 -9.44 -19.85
C THR A 33 -9.42 -8.55 -19.22
N GLY A 34 -9.97 -7.60 -19.99
CA GLY A 34 -10.92 -6.59 -19.53
C GLY A 34 -10.28 -5.41 -18.83
N ASP A 35 -8.94 -5.32 -18.84
CA ASP A 35 -8.21 -4.18 -18.33
C ASP A 35 -8.16 -3.04 -19.37
N THR A 36 -7.92 -1.82 -18.92
CA THR A 36 -7.84 -0.64 -19.80
C THR A 36 -6.58 0.15 -19.50
N LEU A 37 -5.79 0.40 -20.54
CA LEU A 37 -4.69 1.36 -20.50
C LEU A 37 -5.12 2.64 -21.22
N ILE A 38 -5.26 3.72 -20.47
CA ILE A 38 -5.32 5.09 -21.00
C ILE A 38 -3.87 5.52 -21.19
N TYR A 39 -3.50 6.02 -22.37
CA TYR A 39 -2.11 6.39 -22.61
C TYR A 39 -1.99 7.64 -23.48
N ASP A 40 -0.87 8.32 -23.31
CA ASP A 40 -0.36 9.34 -24.22
C ASP A 40 1.16 9.21 -24.32
N SER A 41 1.78 9.90 -25.28
CA SER A 41 3.22 9.78 -25.50
C SER A 41 3.85 11.03 -26.10
N ASN A 42 5.11 11.27 -25.73
CA ASN A 42 5.98 12.20 -26.44
C ASN A 42 7.28 11.46 -26.77
N THR A 43 7.43 11.03 -28.02
CA THR A 43 8.51 10.11 -28.42
C THR A 43 9.30 10.60 -29.63
N PRO A 44 10.01 11.74 -29.58
CA PRO A 44 10.77 12.20 -30.73
C PRO A 44 11.97 11.29 -31.00
N GLY A 45 12.31 11.08 -32.27
CA GLY A 45 13.36 10.13 -32.67
C GLY A 45 14.72 10.44 -32.05
N GLY A 46 15.36 9.42 -31.47
CA GLY A 46 16.69 9.51 -30.85
C GLY A 46 16.77 10.31 -29.55
N TYR A 47 15.65 10.69 -28.94
CA TYR A 47 15.66 11.53 -27.74
C TYR A 47 16.34 10.88 -26.54
N THR A 48 17.02 11.73 -25.77
CA THR A 48 17.60 11.41 -24.46
C THR A 48 16.73 11.88 -23.30
N LEU A 49 16.99 11.38 -22.08
CA LEU A 49 16.32 11.90 -20.87
C LEU A 49 16.67 13.38 -20.65
N GLN A 50 17.90 13.79 -20.95
CA GLN A 50 18.30 15.21 -20.93
C GLN A 50 17.39 16.07 -21.81
N GLN A 51 17.10 15.62 -23.03
CA GLN A 51 16.25 16.37 -23.94
C GLN A 51 14.80 16.42 -23.44
N HIS A 52 14.28 15.33 -22.88
CA HIS A 52 12.97 15.31 -22.23
C HIS A 52 12.88 16.26 -21.03
N SER A 53 13.95 16.37 -20.23
CA SER A 53 13.98 17.22 -19.03
C SER A 53 13.80 18.72 -19.29
N THR A 54 13.96 19.15 -20.55
CA THR A 54 13.78 20.54 -20.98
C THR A 54 12.71 20.69 -22.07
N ASN A 55 12.09 19.60 -22.50
CA ASN A 55 11.10 19.62 -23.57
C ASN A 55 9.74 20.12 -23.05
N ALA A 56 9.25 21.24 -23.58
CA ALA A 56 8.01 21.86 -23.11
C ALA A 56 6.79 20.95 -23.17
N THR A 57 6.69 20.07 -24.18
CA THR A 57 5.59 19.10 -24.30
C THR A 57 5.66 18.04 -23.20
N THR A 58 6.84 17.45 -22.99
CA THR A 58 7.07 16.51 -21.89
C THR A 58 6.72 17.12 -20.54
N LEU A 59 7.24 18.31 -20.24
CA LEU A 59 7.01 18.97 -18.97
C LEU A 59 5.53 19.32 -18.76
N ALA A 60 4.83 19.75 -19.82
CA ALA A 60 3.40 20.00 -19.75
C ALA A 60 2.60 18.72 -19.46
N MET A 61 2.93 17.61 -20.13
CA MET A 61 2.28 16.31 -19.92
C MET A 61 2.51 15.78 -18.50
N ILE A 62 3.73 15.87 -17.97
CA ILE A 62 4.05 15.49 -16.57
C ILE A 62 3.23 16.35 -15.60
N SER A 63 3.21 17.67 -15.80
CA SER A 63 2.56 18.62 -14.89
C SER A 63 1.04 18.45 -14.73
N THR A 64 0.41 17.63 -15.59
CA THR A 64 -1.01 17.29 -15.43
C THR A 64 -1.28 16.45 -14.18
N GLY A 65 -0.30 15.68 -13.69
CA GLY A 65 -0.45 14.78 -12.54
C GLY A 65 -1.48 13.66 -12.74
N ALA A 66 -1.92 13.41 -13.98
CA ALA A 66 -3.06 12.53 -14.29
C ALA A 66 -2.67 11.06 -14.53
N TRP A 67 -1.40 10.71 -14.31
CA TRP A 67 -0.84 9.41 -14.70
C TRP A 67 -0.65 8.52 -13.49
N ASP A 68 -1.03 7.25 -13.58
CA ASP A 68 -0.59 6.23 -12.62
C ASP A 68 0.88 5.90 -12.87
N PHE A 69 1.30 5.89 -14.14
CA PHE A 69 2.67 5.58 -14.54
C PHE A 69 3.25 6.64 -15.48
N VAL A 70 4.52 6.99 -15.28
CA VAL A 70 5.29 7.73 -16.30
C VAL A 70 6.49 6.88 -16.70
N VAL A 71 6.50 6.46 -17.96
CA VAL A 71 7.53 5.61 -18.53
C VAL A 71 8.66 6.48 -19.08
N LEU A 72 9.88 6.23 -18.60
CA LEU A 72 11.10 6.92 -19.01
C LEU A 72 12.01 5.98 -19.80
N GLN A 73 12.25 6.32 -21.06
CA GLN A 73 13.14 5.60 -21.94
C GLN A 73 14.32 6.51 -22.34
N GLU A 74 15.55 6.08 -22.05
CA GLU A 74 16.77 6.75 -22.53
C GLU A 74 17.08 6.36 -23.98
N GLN A 75 18.02 7.06 -24.61
CA GLN A 75 18.56 6.75 -25.92
C GLN A 75 19.17 5.34 -25.94
N SER A 76 18.96 4.62 -27.06
CA SER A 76 19.21 3.17 -27.21
C SER A 76 20.63 2.64 -26.91
N GLN A 77 21.63 3.51 -26.85
CA GLN A 77 23.05 3.19 -26.67
C GLN A 77 23.62 3.86 -25.43
N LEU A 78 23.13 5.04 -25.08
CA LEU A 78 23.77 5.91 -24.08
C LEU A 78 23.96 5.23 -22.71
N PRO A 79 23.01 4.44 -22.17
CA PRO A 79 23.26 3.70 -20.92
C PRO A 79 24.31 2.58 -21.07
N SER A 80 24.65 2.15 -22.28
CA SER A 80 25.69 1.13 -22.50
C SER A 80 27.12 1.69 -22.56
N PHE A 81 27.30 3.01 -22.44
CA PHE A 81 28.60 3.68 -22.56
C PHE A 81 29.39 3.65 -21.23
N PRO A 82 30.66 4.15 -21.20
CA PRO A 82 31.44 4.19 -19.97
C PRO A 82 30.69 4.86 -18.83
N ILE A 83 30.85 4.35 -17.61
CA ILE A 83 30.10 4.83 -16.44
C ILE A 83 30.32 6.32 -16.21
N GLU A 84 31.52 6.84 -16.44
CA GLU A 84 31.83 8.26 -16.27
C GLU A 84 31.02 9.17 -17.21
N GLN A 85 30.63 8.66 -18.38
CA GLN A 85 29.74 9.36 -19.30
C GLN A 85 28.28 9.24 -18.83
N VAL A 86 27.84 8.05 -18.43
CA VAL A 86 26.47 7.80 -17.96
C VAL A 86 26.14 8.63 -16.71
N GLU A 87 27.08 8.76 -15.77
CA GLU A 87 26.94 9.57 -14.56
C GLU A 87 26.72 11.06 -14.85
N VAL A 88 27.12 11.54 -16.03
CA VAL A 88 26.98 12.95 -16.43
C VAL A 88 25.79 13.15 -17.38
N GLU A 89 25.57 12.22 -18.30
CA GLU A 89 24.65 12.40 -19.43
C GLU A 89 23.30 11.70 -19.23
N VAL A 90 23.17 10.78 -18.27
CA VAL A 90 21.96 9.98 -18.06
C VAL A 90 21.40 10.16 -16.65
N PHE A 91 22.14 9.73 -15.62
CA PHE A 91 21.61 9.63 -14.25
C PHE A 91 21.04 10.95 -13.69
N PRO A 92 21.67 12.12 -13.89
CA PRO A 92 21.11 13.37 -13.39
C PRO A 92 19.74 13.71 -14.00
N TYR A 93 19.50 13.29 -15.24
CA TYR A 93 18.24 13.58 -15.94
C TYR A 93 17.16 12.54 -15.66
N ALA A 94 17.55 11.29 -15.38
CA ALA A 94 16.67 10.30 -14.77
C ALA A 94 16.10 10.82 -13.44
N ALA A 95 16.99 11.27 -12.54
CA ALA A 95 16.59 11.79 -11.23
C ALA A 95 15.77 13.10 -11.32
N LEU A 96 16.14 13.99 -12.26
CA LEU A 96 15.37 15.21 -12.49
C LEU A 96 13.95 14.92 -12.98
N LEU A 97 13.81 14.03 -13.97
CA LEU A 97 12.49 13.67 -14.49
C LEU A 97 11.64 12.96 -13.42
N ASP A 98 12.22 12.02 -12.69
CA ASP A 98 11.55 11.36 -11.57
C ASP A 98 11.06 12.37 -10.51
N SER A 99 11.93 13.29 -10.10
CA SER A 99 11.57 14.36 -9.15
C SER A 99 10.41 15.22 -9.64
N LEU A 100 10.36 15.53 -10.95
CA LEU A 100 9.27 16.30 -11.56
C LEU A 100 7.96 15.50 -11.62
N ILE A 101 8.04 14.19 -11.87
CA ILE A 101 6.89 13.27 -11.84
C ILE A 101 6.32 13.21 -10.43
N SER A 102 7.15 12.91 -9.44
CA SER A 102 6.78 12.85 -8.02
C SER A 102 6.23 14.17 -7.50
N GLN A 103 6.75 15.31 -7.96
CA GLN A 103 6.23 16.63 -7.61
C GLN A 103 4.85 16.91 -8.23
N ALA A 104 4.61 16.44 -9.45
CA ALA A 104 3.32 16.63 -10.13
C ALA A 104 2.21 15.77 -9.49
N ASN A 105 2.53 14.53 -9.15
CA ASN A 105 1.67 13.66 -8.36
C ASN A 105 2.53 12.63 -7.62
N PRO A 106 2.56 12.64 -6.27
CA PRO A 106 3.38 11.73 -5.49
C PRO A 106 2.92 10.27 -5.57
N CYS A 107 1.77 9.99 -6.19
CA CYS A 107 1.24 8.64 -6.37
C CYS A 107 1.56 8.05 -7.75
N THR A 108 2.16 8.83 -8.64
CA THR A 108 2.61 8.35 -9.94
C THR A 108 3.87 7.51 -9.74
N GLU A 109 3.87 6.29 -10.29
CA GLU A 109 5.04 5.41 -10.31
C GLU A 109 5.88 5.71 -11.57
N THR A 110 7.14 6.11 -11.38
CA THR A 110 8.10 6.19 -12.49
C THR A 110 8.47 4.78 -12.94
N VAL A 111 8.49 4.53 -14.26
CA VAL A 111 8.85 3.24 -14.84
C VAL A 111 10.01 3.42 -15.81
N PHE A 112 11.17 2.89 -15.47
CA PHE A 112 12.31 2.87 -16.37
C PHE A 112 12.15 1.75 -17.42
N TYR A 113 12.07 2.14 -18.69
CA TYR A 113 11.96 1.21 -19.81
C TYR A 113 13.34 0.64 -20.16
N MET A 114 13.70 -0.48 -19.52
CA MET A 114 14.94 -1.19 -19.81
C MET A 114 14.95 -1.75 -21.23
N THR A 115 15.74 -1.12 -22.10
CA THR A 115 15.92 -1.53 -23.49
C THR A 115 16.88 -2.73 -23.62
N TRP A 116 17.15 -3.15 -24.85
CA TRP A 116 17.97 -4.33 -25.19
C TRP A 116 19.26 -3.96 -25.91
N GLY A 117 20.26 -4.83 -25.84
CA GLY A 117 21.45 -4.73 -26.68
C GLY A 117 21.13 -4.89 -28.17
N ARG A 118 21.88 -4.25 -29.07
CA ARG A 118 21.71 -4.44 -30.52
C ARG A 118 22.02 -5.88 -30.94
N LYS A 119 21.42 -6.36 -32.03
CA LYS A 119 21.45 -7.79 -32.45
C LYS A 119 22.85 -8.39 -32.42
N ASN A 120 23.81 -7.63 -32.97
CA ASN A 120 25.23 -7.98 -33.11
C ASN A 120 26.15 -7.05 -32.31
N GLY A 121 25.62 -6.31 -31.33
CA GLY A 121 26.33 -5.23 -30.64
C GLY A 121 26.36 -3.92 -31.44
N ASP A 122 27.07 -2.95 -30.91
CA ASP A 122 27.23 -1.62 -31.48
C ASP A 122 28.56 -1.49 -32.22
N ALA A 123 28.56 -1.91 -33.48
CA ALA A 123 29.75 -1.89 -34.34
C ALA A 123 30.36 -0.49 -34.51
N MET A 124 29.55 0.57 -34.41
CA MET A 124 30.03 1.95 -34.56
C MET A 124 30.89 2.39 -33.36
N ASN A 125 30.48 2.04 -32.15
CA ASN A 125 31.19 2.43 -30.92
C ASN A 125 32.17 1.37 -30.42
N CYS A 126 32.09 0.14 -30.92
CA CYS A 126 32.99 -0.97 -30.60
C CYS A 126 34.50 -0.60 -30.61
N PRO A 127 35.03 0.16 -31.58
CA PRO A 127 36.46 0.55 -31.57
C PRO A 127 36.87 1.44 -30.40
N PHE A 128 35.92 2.17 -29.79
CA PHE A 128 36.17 3.12 -28.71
C PHE A 128 35.77 2.56 -27.34
N TRP A 129 34.73 1.71 -27.34
CA TRP A 129 34.21 1.06 -26.14
C TRP A 129 33.96 -0.44 -26.42
N PRO A 130 34.99 -1.29 -26.27
CA PRO A 130 34.91 -2.70 -26.65
C PRO A 130 33.77 -3.53 -26.01
N PRO A 131 33.28 -3.26 -24.78
CA PRO A 131 32.16 -4.00 -24.22
C PRO A 131 30.92 -4.02 -25.11
N VAL A 132 30.62 -2.92 -25.83
CA VAL A 132 29.44 -2.86 -26.70
C VAL A 132 29.63 -3.57 -28.05
N CYS A 133 30.81 -4.15 -28.34
CA CYS A 133 31.05 -4.90 -29.58
C CYS A 133 30.15 -6.14 -29.74
N THR A 134 29.50 -6.60 -28.68
CA THR A 134 28.65 -7.79 -28.68
C THR A 134 27.26 -7.45 -28.15
N TYR A 135 26.27 -8.26 -28.52
CA TYR A 135 24.95 -8.17 -27.91
C TYR A 135 25.04 -8.25 -26.39
N THR A 136 25.65 -9.32 -25.86
CA THR A 136 25.71 -9.59 -24.42
C THR A 136 26.36 -8.45 -23.66
N GLY A 137 27.50 -7.94 -24.13
CA GLY A 137 28.17 -6.84 -23.43
C GLY A 137 27.39 -5.53 -23.45
N MET A 138 26.69 -5.21 -24.55
CA MET A 138 25.81 -4.05 -24.60
C MET A 138 24.57 -4.23 -23.71
N ASP A 139 23.94 -5.40 -23.76
CA ASP A 139 22.74 -5.78 -23.01
C ASP A 139 23.00 -5.78 -21.49
N ASP A 140 24.14 -6.33 -21.05
CA ASP A 140 24.54 -6.31 -19.64
C ASP A 140 24.72 -4.89 -19.11
N LEU A 141 25.33 -3.99 -19.90
CA LEU A 141 25.52 -2.59 -19.49
C LEU A 141 24.20 -1.82 -19.48
N LEU A 142 23.33 -2.02 -20.47
CA LEU A 142 21.98 -1.42 -20.46
C LEU A 142 21.21 -1.85 -19.22
N ARG A 143 21.15 -3.15 -18.95
CA ARG A 143 20.48 -3.71 -17.77
C ARG A 143 21.02 -3.09 -16.48
N GLU A 144 22.34 -3.10 -16.32
CA GLU A 144 23.00 -2.52 -15.15
C GLU A 144 22.62 -1.05 -14.94
N ARG A 145 22.62 -0.22 -15.98
CA ARG A 145 22.28 1.22 -15.82
C ARG A 145 20.81 1.47 -15.57
N TYR A 146 19.92 0.68 -16.16
CA TYR A 146 18.49 0.80 -15.87
C TYR A 146 18.14 0.34 -14.44
N GLU A 147 18.78 -0.72 -13.93
CA GLU A 147 18.65 -1.14 -12.53
C GLU A 147 19.18 -0.06 -11.57
N ILE A 148 20.33 0.57 -11.86
CA ILE A 148 20.84 1.69 -11.07
C ILE A 148 19.86 2.88 -11.08
N MET A 149 19.37 3.27 -12.26
CA MET A 149 18.40 4.37 -12.35
C MET A 149 17.13 4.07 -11.54
N ALA A 150 16.62 2.84 -11.57
CA ALA A 150 15.45 2.48 -10.80
C ALA A 150 15.70 2.53 -9.29
N ALA A 151 16.79 1.91 -8.83
CA ALA A 151 17.14 1.87 -7.41
C ALA A 151 17.41 3.26 -6.82
N ASP A 152 18.14 4.12 -7.55
CA ASP A 152 18.47 5.47 -7.08
C ASP A 152 17.24 6.40 -6.97
N ASN A 153 16.14 6.06 -7.65
CA ASN A 153 14.93 6.88 -7.73
C ASN A 153 13.69 6.21 -7.13
N GLN A 154 13.83 5.07 -6.47
CA GLN A 154 12.68 4.29 -5.95
C GLN A 154 11.60 4.05 -7.02
N ALA A 155 12.04 3.69 -8.22
CA ALA A 155 11.21 3.56 -9.41
C ALA A 155 11.14 2.10 -9.88
N LEU A 156 10.14 1.81 -10.72
CA LEU A 156 9.96 0.49 -11.32
C LEU A 156 10.90 0.28 -12.51
N VAL A 157 11.18 -0.98 -12.82
CA VAL A 157 11.76 -1.39 -14.11
C VAL A 157 10.70 -2.10 -14.95
N SER A 158 10.55 -1.71 -16.22
CA SER A 158 9.95 -2.58 -17.23
C SER A 158 11.07 -3.30 -17.99
N PRO A 159 11.34 -4.59 -17.68
CA PRO A 159 12.59 -5.27 -18.04
C PRO A 159 12.55 -5.89 -19.44
N ALA A 160 12.20 -5.09 -20.45
CA ALA A 160 12.05 -5.59 -21.81
C ALA A 160 13.33 -6.25 -22.35
N GLY A 161 14.50 -5.65 -22.07
CA GLY A 161 15.81 -6.24 -22.38
C GLY A 161 16.01 -7.64 -21.78
N ALA A 162 15.59 -7.85 -20.54
CA ALA A 162 15.69 -9.15 -19.88
C ALA A 162 14.79 -10.21 -20.54
N VAL A 163 13.55 -9.84 -20.93
CA VAL A 163 12.65 -10.74 -21.68
C VAL A 163 13.26 -11.09 -23.04
N TRP A 164 13.84 -10.10 -23.73
CA TRP A 164 14.51 -10.32 -25.01
C TRP A 164 15.70 -11.26 -24.87
N ARG A 165 16.53 -11.07 -23.84
CA ARG A 165 17.66 -11.94 -23.54
C ARG A 165 17.21 -13.37 -23.30
N TYR A 166 16.20 -13.56 -22.47
CA TYR A 166 15.64 -14.87 -22.18
C TYR A 166 15.18 -15.58 -23.46
N ILE A 167 14.44 -14.88 -24.32
CA ILE A 167 13.99 -15.43 -25.61
C ILE A 167 15.19 -15.78 -26.50
N ARG A 168 16.19 -14.91 -26.62
CA ARG A 168 17.39 -15.19 -27.43
C ARG A 168 18.17 -16.41 -26.95
N GLU A 169 18.19 -16.66 -25.64
CA GLU A 169 18.91 -17.77 -25.04
C GLU A 169 18.11 -19.10 -25.11
N THR A 170 16.78 -19.03 -25.04
CA THR A 170 15.90 -20.21 -24.96
C THR A 170 15.26 -20.60 -26.29
N ASP A 171 14.96 -19.63 -27.15
CA ASP A 171 14.42 -19.83 -28.50
C ASP A 171 14.97 -18.77 -29.48
N PRO A 172 16.23 -18.91 -29.94
CA PRO A 172 16.87 -17.97 -30.86
C PRO A 172 16.23 -17.95 -32.26
N THR A 173 15.23 -18.81 -32.53
CA THR A 173 14.51 -18.79 -33.82
C THR A 173 13.51 -17.64 -33.89
N ILE A 174 13.14 -17.06 -32.75
CA ILE A 174 12.28 -15.89 -32.65
C ILE A 174 13.08 -14.64 -33.03
N GLU A 175 12.79 -14.07 -34.20
CA GLU A 175 13.44 -12.85 -34.66
C GLU A 175 12.84 -11.62 -33.95
N LEU A 176 13.59 -11.09 -32.98
CA LEU A 176 13.18 -9.91 -32.20
C LEU A 176 13.55 -8.57 -32.85
N TYR A 177 14.42 -8.57 -33.87
CA TYR A 177 14.92 -7.35 -34.48
C TYR A 177 14.29 -7.10 -35.85
N SER A 178 14.15 -5.83 -36.17
CA SER A 178 13.94 -5.39 -37.54
C SER A 178 15.23 -5.61 -38.38
N ALA A 179 15.15 -5.34 -39.68
CA ALA A 179 16.27 -5.48 -40.60
C ALA A 179 17.48 -4.59 -40.26
N ASP A 180 17.29 -3.54 -39.46
CA ASP A 180 18.37 -2.66 -39.02
C ASP A 180 19.13 -3.12 -37.78
N GLU A 181 18.77 -4.30 -37.26
CA GLU A 181 19.47 -4.95 -36.14
C GLU A 181 19.43 -4.16 -34.81
N SER A 182 18.57 -3.14 -34.72
CA SER A 182 18.42 -2.27 -33.56
C SER A 182 16.95 -2.17 -33.12
N HIS A 183 16.07 -1.75 -34.02
CA HIS A 183 14.64 -1.58 -33.73
C HIS A 183 13.92 -2.92 -33.59
N PRO A 184 12.77 -2.95 -32.89
CA PRO A 184 12.06 -4.19 -32.67
C PRO A 184 11.30 -4.65 -33.91
N SER A 185 11.29 -5.97 -34.13
CA SER A 185 10.26 -6.62 -34.95
C SER A 185 8.91 -6.57 -34.21
N VAL A 186 7.82 -7.01 -34.85
CA VAL A 186 6.53 -7.18 -34.15
C VAL A 186 6.65 -8.14 -32.98
N ALA A 187 7.43 -9.23 -33.10
CA ALA A 187 7.68 -10.16 -32.00
C ALA A 187 8.47 -9.49 -30.86
N GLY A 188 9.47 -8.67 -31.18
CA GLY A 188 10.21 -7.87 -30.20
C GLY A 188 9.30 -6.90 -29.43
N THR A 189 8.46 -6.13 -30.14
CA THR A 189 7.51 -5.21 -29.50
C THR A 189 6.47 -5.97 -28.68
N PHE A 190 6.00 -7.14 -29.13
CA PHE A 190 5.04 -7.94 -28.38
C PHE A 190 5.63 -8.49 -27.08
N ALA A 191 6.90 -8.92 -27.09
CA ALA A 191 7.62 -9.32 -25.88
C ALA A 191 7.73 -8.15 -24.88
N THR A 192 8.07 -6.96 -25.39
CA THR A 192 8.11 -5.73 -24.59
C THR A 192 6.72 -5.38 -24.03
N ALA A 193 5.66 -5.48 -24.84
CA ALA A 193 4.30 -5.18 -24.40
C ALA A 193 3.84 -6.12 -23.29
N CYS A 194 4.19 -7.41 -23.36
CA CYS A 194 3.91 -8.38 -22.30
C CYS A 194 4.65 -8.03 -21.00
N ALA A 195 5.90 -7.56 -21.07
CA ALA A 195 6.64 -7.12 -19.90
C ALA A 195 5.95 -5.92 -19.21
N PHE A 196 5.58 -4.91 -19.98
CA PHE A 196 4.84 -3.75 -19.46
C PHE A 196 3.49 -4.12 -18.87
N TYR A 197 2.76 -5.05 -19.49
CA TYR A 197 1.49 -5.53 -18.94
C TYR A 197 1.68 -6.15 -17.56
N SER A 198 2.69 -7.01 -17.38
CA SER A 198 3.02 -7.59 -16.08
C SER A 198 3.33 -6.51 -15.04
N VAL A 199 4.09 -5.48 -15.41
CA VAL A 199 4.48 -4.39 -14.49
C VAL A 199 3.28 -3.50 -14.11
N MET A 200 2.55 -2.99 -15.09
CA MET A 200 1.49 -1.99 -14.88
C MET A 200 0.21 -2.57 -14.26
N PHE A 201 -0.10 -3.83 -14.59
CA PHE A 201 -1.32 -4.49 -14.12
C PHE A 201 -1.05 -5.55 -13.05
N ARG A 202 0.23 -5.91 -12.81
CA ARG A 202 0.63 -6.95 -11.85
C ARG A 202 -0.10 -8.27 -12.13
N LYS A 203 -0.20 -8.62 -13.41
CA LYS A 203 -0.96 -9.77 -13.93
C LYS A 203 -0.11 -10.59 -14.88
N ASP A 204 -0.35 -11.89 -14.86
CA ASP A 204 0.32 -12.83 -15.73
C ASP A 204 -0.07 -12.58 -17.21
N PRO A 205 0.90 -12.29 -18.10
CA PRO A 205 0.63 -12.02 -19.50
C PRO A 205 0.08 -13.26 -20.23
N VAL A 206 0.26 -14.49 -19.72
CA VAL A 206 -0.31 -15.70 -20.34
C VAL A 206 -1.84 -15.74 -20.31
N LEU A 207 -2.46 -14.90 -19.47
CA LEU A 207 -3.93 -14.77 -19.39
C LEU A 207 -4.49 -13.95 -20.55
N THR A 208 -3.64 -13.24 -21.29
CA THR A 208 -4.03 -12.38 -22.41
C THR A 208 -4.21 -13.22 -23.67
N SER A 209 -5.15 -12.82 -24.54
CA SER A 209 -5.44 -13.50 -25.82
C SER A 209 -5.05 -12.68 -27.05
N TYR A 210 -4.36 -11.56 -26.86
CA TYR A 210 -3.84 -10.74 -27.95
C TYR A 210 -2.54 -11.33 -28.47
N ASP A 211 -2.46 -11.58 -29.78
CA ASP A 211 -1.30 -12.23 -30.43
C ASP A 211 -0.48 -11.27 -31.32
N ALA A 212 -0.81 -9.98 -31.37
CA ALA A 212 -0.15 -8.98 -32.24
C ALA A 212 -0.08 -9.35 -33.73
N GLY A 213 -0.94 -10.26 -34.20
CA GLY A 213 -0.91 -10.80 -35.57
C GLY A 213 0.18 -11.84 -35.83
N LEU A 214 0.87 -12.31 -34.77
CA LEU A 214 1.85 -13.39 -34.84
C LEU A 214 1.18 -14.76 -34.94
N ASP A 215 1.96 -15.79 -35.26
CA ASP A 215 1.54 -17.17 -35.07
C ASP A 215 1.14 -17.41 -33.60
N PRO A 216 0.01 -18.08 -33.30
CA PRO A 216 -0.45 -18.25 -31.92
C PRO A 216 0.51 -19.02 -31.02
N VAL A 217 1.29 -19.98 -31.58
CA VAL A 217 2.29 -20.71 -30.80
C VAL A 217 3.44 -19.77 -30.46
N LEU A 218 3.91 -18.99 -31.43
CA LEU A 218 4.92 -17.95 -31.21
C LEU A 218 4.49 -16.94 -30.14
N ALA A 219 3.27 -16.41 -30.25
CA ALA A 219 2.74 -15.46 -29.28
C ALA A 219 2.62 -16.07 -27.87
N SER A 220 2.19 -17.33 -27.78
CA SER A 220 2.15 -18.06 -26.52
C SER A 220 3.53 -18.23 -25.89
N THR A 221 4.55 -18.54 -26.69
CA THR A 221 5.94 -18.64 -26.22
C THR A 221 6.45 -17.30 -25.69
N ILE A 222 6.15 -16.20 -26.37
CA ILE A 222 6.55 -14.84 -25.95
C ILE A 222 5.88 -14.45 -24.63
N ARG A 223 4.56 -14.71 -24.47
CA ARG A 223 3.86 -14.48 -23.19
C ARG A 223 4.48 -15.29 -22.06
N ALA A 224 4.78 -16.57 -22.29
CA ALA A 224 5.40 -17.43 -21.30
C ALA A 224 6.79 -16.92 -20.88
N ALA A 225 7.60 -16.42 -21.82
CA ALA A 225 8.88 -15.79 -21.52
C ALA A 225 8.71 -14.53 -20.64
N ALA A 226 7.75 -13.65 -20.97
CA ALA A 226 7.45 -12.47 -20.16
C ALA A 226 6.91 -12.84 -18.76
N SER A 227 6.10 -13.90 -18.64
CA SER A 227 5.66 -14.41 -17.34
C SER A 227 6.84 -14.85 -16.48
N ALA A 228 7.70 -15.71 -17.05
CA ALA A 228 8.82 -16.30 -16.32
C ALA A 228 9.87 -15.27 -15.89
N VAL A 229 10.08 -14.22 -16.68
CA VAL A 229 11.07 -13.18 -16.39
C VAL A 229 10.51 -12.06 -15.52
N VAL A 230 9.22 -11.71 -15.69
CA VAL A 230 8.65 -10.50 -15.08
C VAL A 230 7.59 -10.83 -14.04
N PHE A 231 6.53 -11.54 -14.42
CA PHE A 231 5.42 -11.80 -13.50
C PHE A 231 5.81 -12.69 -12.32
N ASP A 232 6.63 -13.71 -12.57
CA ASP A 232 7.12 -14.61 -11.52
C ASP A 232 8.22 -13.97 -10.64
N SER A 233 8.60 -12.72 -10.92
CA SER A 233 9.68 -11.99 -10.23
C SER A 233 9.40 -10.48 -10.17
N LEU A 234 8.14 -10.09 -9.89
CA LEU A 234 7.72 -8.69 -9.85
C LEU A 234 8.54 -7.85 -8.84
N ASP A 235 8.87 -8.44 -7.69
CA ASP A 235 9.69 -7.83 -6.64
C ASP A 235 11.12 -7.53 -7.12
N HIS A 236 11.70 -8.38 -7.95
CA HIS A 236 13.02 -8.13 -8.56
C HIS A 236 13.03 -6.84 -9.42
N TRP A 237 11.88 -6.47 -9.97
CA TRP A 237 11.71 -5.29 -10.81
C TRP A 237 11.10 -4.09 -10.05
N HIS A 238 11.18 -4.12 -8.72
CA HIS A 238 10.66 -3.13 -7.78
C HIS A 238 9.13 -2.97 -7.80
N VAL A 239 8.39 -3.86 -8.47
CA VAL A 239 6.94 -3.75 -8.61
C VAL A 239 6.23 -4.08 -7.30
N GLY A 240 5.64 -3.05 -6.70
CA GLY A 240 4.98 -3.14 -5.39
C GLY A 240 5.92 -2.99 -4.19
N GLU A 241 7.22 -2.77 -4.40
CA GLU A 241 8.18 -2.59 -3.30
C GLU A 241 7.91 -1.33 -2.47
N TYR A 242 7.35 -0.30 -3.10
CA TYR A 242 7.11 1.01 -2.51
C TYR A 242 5.62 1.27 -2.20
N ASP A 243 4.78 0.25 -2.34
CA ASP A 243 3.37 0.32 -1.99
C ASP A 243 3.21 0.32 -0.46
N PRO A 244 2.27 1.11 0.09
CA PRO A 244 1.86 0.96 1.48
C PRO A 244 1.45 -0.48 1.78
N VAL A 245 1.94 -1.04 2.88
CA VAL A 245 1.48 -2.34 3.41
C VAL A 245 0.91 -2.09 4.79
N ALA A 246 -0.40 -2.26 4.94
CA ALA A 246 -1.07 -2.04 6.21
C ALA A 246 -0.89 -3.25 7.12
N ALA A 247 -0.35 -3.03 8.31
CA ALA A 247 -0.24 -4.05 9.33
C ALA A 247 -0.32 -3.44 10.72
N PHE A 248 -0.92 -4.18 11.66
CA PHE A 248 -0.97 -3.76 13.05
C PHE A 248 -1.13 -4.95 13.99
N SER A 249 -0.90 -4.69 15.28
CA SER A 249 -1.27 -5.59 16.36
C SER A 249 -2.15 -4.86 17.38
N VAL A 250 -2.97 -5.62 18.12
CA VAL A 250 -3.83 -5.11 19.19
C VAL A 250 -3.49 -5.79 20.50
N TRP A 251 -3.23 -4.97 21.53
CA TRP A 251 -2.91 -5.41 22.88
C TRP A 251 -4.10 -5.14 23.81
N PRO A 252 -4.78 -6.18 24.33
CA PRO A 252 -5.92 -5.99 25.21
C PRO A 252 -5.48 -5.51 26.61
N GLY A 253 -6.18 -4.51 27.11
CA GLY A 253 -6.09 -3.97 28.47
C GLY A 253 -7.34 -4.29 29.31
N PRO A 254 -7.36 -3.85 30.58
CA PRO A 254 -8.52 -4.01 31.45
C PRO A 254 -9.71 -3.16 30.99
N GLU A 255 -10.93 -3.56 31.41
CA GLU A 255 -12.16 -2.76 31.24
C GLU A 255 -12.42 -2.32 29.79
N GLY A 256 -12.21 -3.22 28.83
CA GLY A 256 -12.43 -2.95 27.40
C GLY A 256 -11.41 -2.00 26.77
N HIS A 257 -10.33 -1.65 27.46
CA HIS A 257 -9.25 -0.91 26.88
C HIS A 257 -8.43 -1.77 25.90
N ILE A 258 -7.94 -1.16 24.83
CA ILE A 258 -6.94 -1.71 23.91
C ILE A 258 -5.88 -0.67 23.60
N GLU A 259 -4.66 -1.14 23.39
CA GLU A 259 -3.58 -0.39 22.77
C GLU A 259 -3.34 -0.98 21.37
N THR A 260 -3.01 -0.14 20.40
CA THR A 260 -2.62 -0.58 19.06
C THR A 260 -1.13 -0.36 18.85
N GLU A 261 -0.52 -1.20 18.03
CA GLU A 261 0.85 -1.05 17.56
C GLU A 261 0.81 -1.06 16.04
N ASN A 262 1.36 -0.02 15.43
CA ASN A 262 1.35 0.12 13.98
C ASN A 262 2.60 -0.52 13.39
N LEU A 263 2.38 -1.51 12.53
CA LEU A 263 3.42 -2.29 11.87
C LEU A 263 3.45 -2.02 10.36
N SER A 264 2.78 -0.95 9.90
CA SER A 264 2.65 -0.66 8.48
C SER A 264 4.00 -0.26 7.88
N GLU A 265 4.23 -0.70 6.65
CA GLU A 265 5.42 -0.38 5.87
C GLU A 265 5.05 0.58 4.73
N GLN A 266 6.02 1.42 4.31
CA GLN A 266 5.86 2.39 3.21
C GLN A 266 4.62 3.33 3.33
N ALA A 267 4.23 3.64 4.56
CA ALA A 267 3.08 4.49 4.87
C ALA A 267 3.46 5.61 5.86
N ASP A 268 2.84 6.78 5.71
CA ASP A 268 3.01 7.96 6.57
C ASP A 268 1.69 8.58 7.03
N THR A 269 0.56 8.01 6.58
CA THR A 269 -0.80 8.42 6.95
C THR A 269 -1.64 7.18 7.28
N TRP A 270 -2.50 7.32 8.29
CA TRP A 270 -3.28 6.21 8.84
C TRP A 270 -4.72 6.61 9.09
N GLN A 271 -5.62 5.67 8.87
CA GLN A 271 -7.03 5.78 9.25
C GLN A 271 -7.47 4.49 9.93
N TRP A 272 -7.87 4.60 11.19
CA TRP A 272 -8.35 3.49 11.98
C TRP A 272 -9.87 3.52 12.08
N SER A 273 -10.50 2.34 12.05
CA SER A 273 -11.87 2.14 12.51
C SER A 273 -11.86 1.10 13.62
N MET A 274 -12.45 1.41 14.77
CA MET A 274 -12.50 0.49 15.92
C MET A 274 -13.68 -0.48 15.87
N GLY A 275 -14.51 -0.42 14.82
CA GLY A 275 -15.69 -1.30 14.67
C GLY A 275 -16.89 -0.93 15.55
N ASP A 276 -16.78 0.07 16.41
CA ASP A 276 -17.88 0.65 17.22
C ASP A 276 -18.40 1.99 16.65
N GLY A 277 -17.83 2.45 15.53
CA GLY A 277 -18.09 3.75 14.91
C GLY A 277 -17.03 4.81 15.20
N THR A 278 -16.10 4.56 16.13
CA THR A 278 -14.97 5.44 16.43
C THR A 278 -13.88 5.30 15.37
N VAL A 279 -13.28 6.43 14.99
CA VAL A 279 -12.16 6.50 14.02
C VAL A 279 -11.01 7.33 14.56
N TYR A 280 -9.79 7.01 14.12
CA TYR A 280 -8.57 7.74 14.49
C TYR A 280 -7.67 7.96 13.28
N THR A 281 -6.83 8.99 13.36
CA THR A 281 -5.76 9.27 12.37
C THR A 281 -4.36 9.27 12.98
N ASP A 282 -4.26 8.97 14.28
CA ASP A 282 -2.99 8.82 14.96
C ASP A 282 -2.26 7.57 14.43
N ALA A 283 -0.93 7.58 14.47
CA ALA A 283 -0.13 6.43 14.08
C ALA A 283 -0.49 5.20 14.91
N GLU A 284 -0.66 5.38 16.22
CA GLU A 284 -0.91 4.34 17.21
C GLU A 284 -1.97 4.82 18.22
N PRO A 285 -3.27 4.71 17.91
CA PRO A 285 -4.34 5.09 18.83
C PRO A 285 -4.55 4.04 19.92
N ALA A 286 -4.97 4.51 21.10
CA ALA A 286 -5.57 3.68 22.14
C ALA A 286 -7.09 3.85 22.12
N HIS A 287 -7.85 2.81 22.48
CA HIS A 287 -9.31 2.86 22.50
C HIS A 287 -9.90 2.10 23.69
N THR A 288 -11.09 2.48 24.13
CA THR A 288 -11.80 1.79 25.23
C THR A 288 -13.25 1.58 24.84
N TYR A 289 -13.66 0.32 24.74
CA TYR A 289 -15.02 -0.08 24.39
C TYR A 289 -15.95 -0.01 25.60
N ALA A 290 -17.15 0.52 25.40
CA ALA A 290 -18.16 0.61 26.45
C ALA A 290 -18.82 -0.74 26.79
N GLU A 291 -18.92 -1.64 25.81
CA GLU A 291 -19.61 -2.92 25.95
C GLU A 291 -18.71 -4.08 25.55
N SER A 292 -18.89 -5.21 26.26
CA SER A 292 -18.27 -6.47 25.83
C SER A 292 -18.83 -6.88 24.47
N GLY A 293 -17.97 -7.32 23.56
CA GLY A 293 -18.40 -7.61 22.20
C GLY A 293 -17.26 -8.05 21.31
N SER A 294 -17.61 -8.42 20.08
CA SER A 294 -16.65 -8.66 19.01
C SER A 294 -16.61 -7.42 18.13
N TYR A 295 -15.42 -6.86 17.94
CA TYR A 295 -15.21 -5.64 17.16
C TYR A 295 -14.19 -5.91 16.06
N MET A 296 -14.46 -5.42 14.86
CA MET A 296 -13.52 -5.48 13.73
C MET A 296 -12.72 -4.18 13.71
N VAL A 297 -11.48 -4.26 14.16
CA VAL A 297 -10.52 -3.16 14.04
C VAL A 297 -9.98 -3.18 12.62
N GLN A 298 -9.98 -2.02 11.96
CA GLN A 298 -9.45 -1.84 10.62
C GLN A 298 -8.41 -0.71 10.65
N LEU A 299 -7.30 -0.91 9.96
CA LEU A 299 -6.30 0.11 9.66
C LEU A 299 -6.18 0.26 8.15
N ILE A 300 -6.33 1.47 7.65
CA ILE A 300 -5.93 1.87 6.30
C ILE A 300 -4.62 2.64 6.43
N ALA A 301 -3.55 2.15 5.79
CA ALA A 301 -2.24 2.80 5.78
C ALA A 301 -1.94 3.30 4.36
N SER A 302 -1.59 4.58 4.23
CA SER A 302 -1.37 5.25 2.93
C SER A 302 -0.08 6.09 2.94
N ARG A 303 0.37 6.50 1.76
CA ARG A 303 1.44 7.47 1.57
C ARG A 303 0.85 8.79 1.07
N GLY A 304 0.73 9.79 1.94
CA GLY A 304 -0.02 11.02 1.63
C GLY A 304 -1.43 10.71 1.12
N ASP A 305 -1.78 11.26 -0.04
CA ASP A 305 -3.10 11.09 -0.66
C ASP A 305 -3.18 9.88 -1.61
N CYS A 306 -2.17 9.01 -1.63
CA CYS A 306 -2.14 7.85 -2.50
C CYS A 306 -3.07 6.74 -2.02
N PRO A 307 -3.52 5.84 -2.93
CA PRO A 307 -4.25 4.65 -2.51
C PRO A 307 -3.47 3.89 -1.43
N GLY A 308 -4.15 3.62 -0.31
CA GLY A 308 -3.59 2.86 0.79
C GLY A 308 -3.90 1.36 0.70
N ASP A 309 -3.24 0.61 1.58
CA ASP A 309 -3.57 -0.78 1.87
C ASP A 309 -4.43 -0.86 3.14
N THR A 310 -5.16 -1.97 3.30
CA THR A 310 -6.09 -2.17 4.42
C THR A 310 -5.79 -3.48 5.15
N SER A 311 -5.67 -3.38 6.47
CA SER A 311 -5.55 -4.50 7.38
C SER A 311 -6.75 -4.55 8.31
N GLU A 312 -7.22 -5.76 8.64
CA GLU A 312 -8.38 -5.96 9.50
C GLU A 312 -8.10 -7.08 10.52
N GLN A 313 -8.47 -6.83 11.78
CA GLN A 313 -8.40 -7.81 12.86
C GLN A 313 -9.69 -7.76 13.69
N THR A 314 -10.36 -8.91 13.80
CA THR A 314 -11.46 -9.05 14.76
C THR A 314 -10.92 -9.36 16.14
N ILE A 315 -11.29 -8.55 17.13
CA ILE A 315 -10.94 -8.74 18.53
C ILE A 315 -12.18 -9.06 19.37
N LEU A 316 -11.96 -9.75 20.49
CA LEU A 316 -12.98 -9.97 21.51
C LEU A 316 -12.66 -9.10 22.72
N VAL A 317 -13.58 -8.18 23.03
CA VAL A 317 -13.46 -7.24 24.13
C VAL A 317 -14.34 -7.70 25.28
N THR A 318 -13.75 -7.77 26.47
CA THR A 318 -14.46 -8.03 27.72
C THR A 318 -14.36 -6.83 28.64
N VAL A 319 -15.49 -6.19 28.88
CA VAL A 319 -15.66 -5.18 29.93
C VAL A 319 -16.16 -5.93 31.17
N SER A 320 -15.26 -6.21 32.11
CA SER A 320 -15.65 -6.78 33.40
C SER A 320 -16.40 -5.74 34.21
N GLU A 321 -17.56 -6.08 34.75
CA GLU A 321 -18.15 -5.27 35.82
C GLU A 321 -17.12 -5.12 36.96
N PRO A 322 -16.99 -3.94 37.58
CA PRO A 322 -16.00 -3.71 38.62
C PRO A 322 -16.15 -4.77 39.70
N ASN A 323 -15.08 -5.57 39.89
CA ASN A 323 -15.02 -6.63 40.87
C ASN A 323 -15.42 -6.09 42.25
N VAL A 324 -16.61 -6.49 42.69
CA VAL A 324 -17.10 -6.21 44.03
C VAL A 324 -16.17 -6.90 45.03
N VAL A 325 -15.27 -6.15 45.66
CA VAL A 325 -14.58 -6.64 46.86
C VAL A 325 -15.59 -6.66 48.00
N THR A 326 -16.27 -7.80 48.20
CA THR A 326 -17.09 -8.03 49.39
C THR A 326 -16.21 -8.51 50.54
N ASN A 327 -15.79 -7.61 51.44
CA ASN A 327 -15.82 -7.99 52.84
C ASN A 327 -17.24 -7.65 53.32
N MET A 328 -18.13 -8.65 53.30
CA MET A 328 -19.53 -8.47 53.70
C MET A 328 -19.60 -7.73 55.04
N ILE A 329 -20.29 -6.60 55.08
CA ILE A 329 -20.56 -5.90 56.34
C ILE A 329 -21.65 -6.71 57.06
N PRO A 330 -21.38 -7.34 58.22
CA PRO A 330 -22.35 -8.22 58.87
C PRO A 330 -23.60 -7.44 59.30
N GLY A 331 -24.77 -7.91 58.88
CA GLY A 331 -26.05 -7.29 59.23
C GLY A 331 -26.50 -6.15 58.31
N LEU A 332 -25.78 -5.90 57.21
CA LEU A 332 -26.22 -5.05 56.10
C LEU A 332 -27.07 -5.86 55.12
N SER A 333 -28.23 -5.33 54.73
CA SER A 333 -29.03 -5.79 53.61
C SER A 333 -29.42 -4.61 52.71
N TRP A 334 -29.71 -4.91 51.44
CA TRP A 334 -30.14 -3.89 50.49
C TRP A 334 -31.15 -4.47 49.50
N VAL A 335 -32.05 -3.61 49.01
CA VAL A 335 -33.07 -3.95 48.02
C VAL A 335 -33.23 -2.76 47.06
N LEU A 336 -33.23 -3.03 45.75
CA LEU A 336 -33.62 -2.08 44.73
C LEU A 336 -35.06 -2.40 44.30
N SER A 337 -35.97 -1.43 44.44
CA SER A 337 -37.38 -1.59 44.03
C SER A 337 -37.81 -0.37 43.21
N GLY A 338 -38.06 -0.58 41.91
CA GLY A 338 -38.20 0.53 40.98
C GLY A 338 -36.92 1.36 40.94
N ASN A 339 -37.04 2.68 41.11
CA ASN A 339 -35.91 3.61 41.11
C ASN A 339 -35.44 4.03 42.52
N VAL A 340 -35.72 3.21 43.54
CA VAL A 340 -35.32 3.50 44.94
C VAL A 340 -34.47 2.37 45.48
N LEU A 341 -33.24 2.70 45.90
CA LEU A 341 -32.34 1.79 46.60
C LEU A 341 -32.54 1.94 48.12
N THR A 342 -32.97 0.86 48.77
CA THR A 342 -33.11 0.79 50.23
C THR A 342 -31.94 0.02 50.83
N LEU A 343 -31.23 0.65 51.77
CA LEU A 343 -30.15 0.06 52.56
C LEU A 343 -30.61 -0.09 54.01
N THR A 344 -30.43 -1.26 54.63
CA THR A 344 -30.76 -1.51 56.04
C THR A 344 -29.57 -2.11 56.78
N THR A 345 -29.26 -1.60 57.96
CA THR A 345 -28.21 -2.15 58.84
C THR A 345 -28.80 -2.56 60.19
N SER A 346 -28.39 -3.71 60.72
CA SER A 346 -28.85 -4.22 62.03
C SER A 346 -27.81 -4.15 63.15
N THR A 347 -26.56 -3.80 62.85
CA THR A 347 -25.42 -3.99 63.78
C THR A 347 -24.70 -2.69 64.12
N GLU A 348 -24.24 -1.94 63.11
CA GLU A 348 -23.44 -0.74 63.29
C GLU A 348 -23.76 0.33 62.26
N ALA A 349 -23.28 1.56 62.51
CA ALA A 349 -23.45 2.66 61.58
C ALA A 349 -22.56 2.46 60.33
N ILE A 350 -23.13 2.71 59.15
CA ILE A 350 -22.45 2.52 57.87
C ILE A 350 -22.36 3.85 57.15
N ARG A 351 -21.14 4.27 56.81
CA ARG A 351 -20.93 5.40 55.92
C ARG A 351 -21.11 4.95 54.48
N TYR A 352 -21.83 5.73 53.68
CA TYR A 352 -22.03 5.45 52.27
C TYR A 352 -21.59 6.62 51.38
N ARG A 353 -21.15 6.31 50.17
CA ARG A 353 -20.95 7.26 49.06
C ARG A 353 -21.41 6.62 47.76
N MET A 354 -22.13 7.38 46.96
CA MET A 354 -22.58 7.03 45.62
C MET A 354 -21.73 7.80 44.62
N LEU A 355 -21.14 7.11 43.65
CA LEU A 355 -20.26 7.70 42.64
C LEU A 355 -20.81 7.44 41.23
N ASP A 356 -20.61 8.36 40.30
CA ASP A 356 -20.84 8.10 38.87
C ASP A 356 -19.66 7.34 38.22
N SER A 357 -19.79 7.02 36.93
CA SER A 357 -18.77 6.31 36.15
C SER A 357 -17.44 7.05 36.01
N SER A 358 -17.42 8.37 36.23
CA SER A 358 -16.19 9.17 36.26
C SER A 358 -15.52 9.20 37.64
N GLY A 359 -16.17 8.62 38.66
CA GLY A 359 -15.71 8.65 40.05
C GLY A 359 -16.13 9.91 40.83
N LYS A 360 -17.03 10.75 40.29
CA LYS A 360 -17.57 11.92 41.01
C LYS A 360 -18.63 11.48 42.01
N VAL A 361 -18.56 12.02 43.23
CA VAL A 361 -19.54 11.73 44.30
C VAL A 361 -20.87 12.41 43.98
N LEU A 362 -21.91 11.59 43.82
CA LEU A 362 -23.30 12.01 43.62
C LEU A 362 -23.98 12.33 44.95
N THR A 363 -23.86 11.43 45.93
CA THR A 363 -24.42 11.60 47.28
C THR A 363 -23.61 10.82 48.32
N SER A 364 -23.69 11.21 49.57
CA SER A 364 -23.02 10.52 50.67
C SER A 364 -23.68 10.78 52.03
N GLY A 365 -23.44 9.89 52.99
CA GLY A 365 -23.96 10.06 54.33
C GLY A 365 -23.63 8.91 55.27
N THR A 366 -24.38 8.81 56.36
CA THR A 366 -24.24 7.72 57.34
C THR A 366 -25.62 7.14 57.65
N ILE A 367 -25.75 5.83 57.55
CA ILE A 367 -26.89 5.07 58.06
C ILE A 367 -26.59 4.75 59.53
N PRO A 368 -27.41 5.18 60.50
CA PRO A 368 -27.18 4.86 61.91
C PRO A 368 -27.32 3.36 62.17
N ALA A 369 -26.76 2.86 63.27
CA ALA A 369 -26.94 1.46 63.68
C ALA A 369 -28.44 1.14 63.88
N ALA A 370 -28.87 -0.05 63.45
CA ALA A 370 -30.29 -0.43 63.39
C ALA A 370 -31.17 0.51 62.52
N GLY A 371 -30.54 1.25 61.58
CA GLY A 371 -31.21 2.20 60.70
C GLY A 371 -31.44 1.69 59.29
N HIS A 372 -32.19 2.49 58.52
CA HIS A 372 -32.35 2.31 57.08
C HIS A 372 -32.19 3.64 56.35
N LEU A 373 -31.95 3.56 55.05
CA LEU A 373 -31.87 4.68 54.14
C LEU A 373 -32.54 4.32 52.82
N ASN A 374 -33.36 5.22 52.30
CA ASN A 374 -33.90 5.15 50.94
C ASN A 374 -33.19 6.20 50.08
N LEU A 375 -32.57 5.77 48.98
CA LEU A 375 -31.93 6.61 47.99
C LEU A 375 -32.75 6.58 46.71
N PRO A 376 -33.51 7.64 46.39
CA PRO A 376 -34.11 7.81 45.07
C PRO A 376 -32.99 7.97 44.02
N LEU A 377 -33.11 7.29 42.89
CA LEU A 377 -32.13 7.30 41.81
C LEU A 377 -32.59 8.15 40.62
N ASP A 378 -33.78 8.77 40.68
CA ASP A 378 -34.39 9.56 39.60
C ASP A 378 -33.57 10.79 39.19
N GLU A 379 -32.68 11.25 40.05
CA GLU A 379 -31.82 12.42 39.82
C GLU A 379 -30.45 12.04 39.24
N PHE A 380 -30.15 10.74 39.07
CA PHE A 380 -28.88 10.26 38.52
C PHE A 380 -28.99 9.97 37.03
N ALA A 381 -27.88 10.15 36.30
CA ALA A 381 -27.83 9.83 34.88
C ALA A 381 -28.01 8.31 34.67
N ALA A 382 -28.71 7.94 33.60
CA ALA A 382 -28.90 6.54 33.21
C ALA A 382 -27.54 5.84 33.01
N GLY A 383 -27.44 4.58 33.46
CA GLY A 383 -26.20 3.81 33.44
C GLY A 383 -25.95 3.11 34.79
N PHE A 384 -24.71 3.19 35.29
CA PHE A 384 -24.33 2.58 36.56
C PHE A 384 -23.70 3.59 37.51
N CYS A 385 -24.04 3.47 38.79
CA CYS A 385 -23.37 4.18 39.88
C CYS A 385 -22.69 3.17 40.83
N LEU A 386 -21.62 3.58 41.50
CA LEU A 386 -20.87 2.76 42.46
C LEU A 386 -21.17 3.16 43.90
N LEU A 387 -21.78 2.26 44.68
CA LEU A 387 -22.12 2.48 46.09
C LEU A 387 -21.02 1.92 46.97
N GLN A 388 -20.22 2.80 47.53
CA GLN A 388 -19.20 2.45 48.51
C GLN A 388 -19.77 2.54 49.92
N LEU A 389 -19.70 1.44 50.66
CA LEU A 389 -20.19 1.28 52.03
C LEU A 389 -19.02 0.95 52.95
N ARG A 390 -18.88 1.64 54.08
CA ARG A 390 -17.80 1.40 55.04
C ARG A 390 -18.31 1.42 56.47
N SER A 391 -17.93 0.40 57.23
CA SER A 391 -18.20 0.23 58.65
C SER A 391 -16.89 0.10 59.45
N GLY A 392 -16.98 -0.12 60.76
CA GLY A 392 -15.81 -0.46 61.58
C GLY A 392 -15.27 -1.87 61.31
N ARG A 393 -16.09 -2.75 60.70
CA ARG A 393 -15.79 -4.17 60.50
C ARG A 393 -15.52 -4.57 59.05
N GLY A 394 -15.75 -3.68 58.10
CA GLY A 394 -15.54 -3.98 56.68
C GLY A 394 -15.92 -2.85 55.73
N GLN A 395 -15.67 -3.10 54.45
CA GLN A 395 -16.08 -2.24 53.35
C GLN A 395 -16.69 -3.11 52.26
N GLN A 396 -17.73 -2.59 51.61
CA GLN A 396 -18.42 -3.23 50.50
C GLN A 396 -18.66 -2.20 49.41
N ILE A 397 -18.53 -2.62 48.15
CA ILE A 397 -18.84 -1.78 46.98
C ILE A 397 -19.97 -2.48 46.23
N ILE A 398 -21.01 -1.76 45.83
CA ILE A 398 -22.17 -2.34 45.14
C ILE A 398 -22.40 -1.52 43.86
N PRO A 399 -22.31 -2.13 42.66
CA PRO A 399 -22.78 -1.48 41.44
C PRO A 399 -24.32 -1.39 41.50
N VAL A 400 -24.85 -0.19 41.25
CA VAL A 400 -26.28 0.11 41.28
C VAL A 400 -26.70 0.56 39.89
N PRO A 401 -27.54 -0.21 39.17
CA PRO A 401 -28.09 0.22 37.90
C PRO A 401 -29.07 1.37 38.11
N VAL A 402 -29.01 2.38 37.23
CA VAL A 402 -29.91 3.53 37.18
C VAL A 402 -30.61 3.51 35.82
N HIS A 403 -31.94 3.46 35.84
CA HIS A 403 -32.79 3.28 34.66
C HIS A 403 -33.44 4.58 34.19
#